data_AF-A0A0T6B9L7-F1
#
_entry.id   AF-A0A0T6B9L7-F1
#
_cell.length_a   1.000
_cell.length_b   1.000
_cell.length_c   1.000
_cell.angle_alpha   90.00
_cell.angle_beta   90.00
_cell.angle_gamma   90.00
#
_symmetry.space_group_name_H-M   'P 1'
#
loop_
_entity.id
_entity.type
_entity.pdbx_description
1 polymer ?
#
loop_
_entity_poly.entity_id
_entity_poly.type
_entity_poly.pdbx_seq_one_letter_code
_entity_poly.pdbx_strand_id
1 'polypeptide(L)'
;MSMRILLFLFYRILKGSQLASAPGQEVTINQKEFHSRLYKVKGKRNPVMIQQESVSWKHFNSGDVFLILTEKTIFVWVGRAANGIEKLHATKIAMQLKAENNTSNIIFVDDGYEQSIQNEDKSVFQKYLPLNQRHVLPSEKVDDETAEKQHRSDIRLYRCSDNSGKYRVTELKSGPLLQSDLSSDDVFILDHGLFGIWVWVGKRVNDKERSEAMRNARGFVKKKKYPNETTVTRIIDGAEPIEFKVLFISWKDKEDTKTKTNNVNKTTKVAITKFDANLMHDRPSLAAETQLLDDGSGTTRLWRMNKKEIVEISKEKFGNFFNSDCYLVWYSYQNQGQRHILYTWFGLHASPEEMANAFVKAAEIDNELGGVALLVRVIQGREPTQFLQIFKGKMTVFRGKGIDCDDTGRNSKTPTNYLLHIQGSASYNTKAIQVATKATSLNSNYCFVLRKVKRYYVWSGLNSTGDQREMAKHFTGKDFELILEGKEPQEFWDLLGGKQIYITNKSSQDEHDFKNPRLFNCSITSEKFKGTIRDLRNY
;
A
#
# COMPACT_ATOMS: atom_id res chain seq x y z
N MET A 1 -39.41 1.35 -0.19
CA MET A 1 -39.58 0.92 -1.60
C MET A 1 -38.33 0.24 -2.20
N SER A 2 -37.39 -0.28 -1.39
CA SER A 2 -36.12 -0.86 -1.90
C SER A 2 -35.98 -2.38 -1.75
N MET A 3 -36.97 -3.06 -1.17
CA MET A 3 -36.94 -4.52 -0.95
C MET A 3 -37.66 -5.31 -2.06
N ARG A 4 -38.52 -4.66 -2.84
CA ARG A 4 -39.26 -5.30 -3.96
C ARG A 4 -38.41 -5.49 -5.22
N ILE A 5 -37.31 -4.74 -5.37
CA ILE A 5 -36.43 -4.81 -6.55
C ILE A 5 -35.43 -5.97 -6.45
N LEU A 6 -34.95 -6.30 -5.24
CA LEU A 6 -34.09 -7.48 -5.04
C LEU A 6 -34.84 -8.80 -5.26
N LEU A 7 -36.11 -8.89 -4.84
CA LEU A 7 -36.94 -10.08 -5.11
C LEU A 7 -37.21 -10.27 -6.62
N PHE A 8 -37.33 -9.19 -7.39
CA PHE A 8 -37.59 -9.28 -8.83
C PHE A 8 -36.38 -9.77 -9.65
N LEU A 9 -35.15 -9.51 -9.19
CA LEU A 9 -33.93 -10.02 -9.81
C LEU A 9 -33.69 -11.52 -9.49
N PHE A 10 -34.05 -11.97 -8.29
CA PHE A 10 -34.01 -13.40 -7.94
C PHE A 10 -35.09 -14.21 -8.67
N TYR A 11 -36.29 -13.65 -8.86
CA TYR A 11 -37.40 -14.34 -9.53
C TYR A 11 -37.17 -14.58 -11.03
N ARG A 12 -36.33 -13.75 -11.68
CA ARG A 12 -36.06 -13.87 -13.13
C ARG A 12 -35.05 -14.98 -13.48
N ILE A 13 -34.23 -15.42 -12.52
CA ILE A 13 -33.26 -16.52 -12.72
C ILE A 13 -33.96 -17.90 -12.70
N LEU A 14 -35.15 -18.00 -12.08
CA LEU A 14 -35.87 -19.27 -11.92
C LEU A 14 -36.81 -19.66 -13.08
N LYS A 15 -37.08 -18.77 -14.05
CA LYS A 15 -37.96 -19.11 -15.20
C LYS A 15 -37.25 -19.81 -16.38
N GLY A 16 -35.94 -20.09 -16.27
CA GLY A 16 -35.15 -20.74 -17.32
C GLY A 16 -35.10 -22.27 -17.27
N SER A 17 -35.66 -22.91 -16.24
CA SER A 17 -35.68 -24.38 -16.11
C SER A 17 -37.10 -24.87 -15.91
N GLN A 18 -37.80 -25.14 -17.02
CA GLN A 18 -39.00 -25.96 -16.98
C GLN A 18 -38.59 -27.42 -16.76
N LEU A 19 -38.70 -27.89 -15.51
CA LEU A 19 -39.14 -29.24 -15.21
C LEU A 19 -40.29 -29.09 -14.22
N ALA A 20 -41.48 -29.53 -14.64
CA ALA A 20 -42.66 -29.56 -13.80
C ALA A 20 -42.44 -30.51 -12.63
N SER A 21 -42.57 -30.04 -11.40
CA SER A 21 -42.78 -30.88 -10.23
C SER A 21 -43.78 -30.22 -9.27
N ALA A 22 -44.60 -31.07 -8.66
CA ALA A 22 -45.80 -30.78 -7.88
C ALA A 22 -45.54 -29.93 -6.61
N PRO A 23 -46.56 -29.25 -6.06
CA PRO A 23 -46.38 -28.38 -4.88
C PRO A 23 -46.19 -29.23 -3.63
N GLY A 24 -45.00 -29.21 -3.02
CA GLY A 24 -44.74 -29.89 -1.75
C GLY A 24 -43.30 -30.31 -1.43
N GLN A 25 -42.30 -30.05 -2.28
CA GLN A 25 -40.89 -30.31 -1.93
C GLN A 25 -40.18 -29.02 -1.53
N GLU A 26 -39.76 -28.95 -0.27
CA GLU A 26 -38.73 -28.00 0.18
C GLU A 26 -37.48 -28.19 -0.69
N VAL A 27 -37.15 -27.16 -1.47
CA VAL A 27 -35.87 -27.10 -2.18
C VAL A 27 -34.83 -26.73 -1.13
N THR A 28 -34.17 -27.74 -0.55
CA THR A 28 -32.97 -27.55 0.25
C THR A 28 -31.90 -26.92 -0.65
N ILE A 29 -31.68 -25.62 -0.49
CA ILE A 29 -30.54 -24.94 -1.11
C ILE A 29 -29.31 -25.51 -0.43
N ASN A 30 -28.63 -26.46 -1.09
CA ASN A 30 -27.34 -26.95 -0.65
C ASN A 30 -26.40 -25.75 -0.44
N GLN A 31 -26.09 -25.44 0.82
CA GLN A 31 -25.07 -24.46 1.17
C GLN A 31 -23.78 -24.92 0.49
N LYS A 32 -23.25 -24.08 -0.40
CA LYS A 32 -22.01 -24.34 -1.12
C LYS A 32 -20.90 -24.48 -0.08
N GLU A 33 -20.36 -25.68 0.10
CA GLU A 33 -19.27 -25.95 1.04
C GLU A 33 -18.06 -25.07 0.67
N PHE A 34 -17.59 -24.26 1.61
CA PHE A 34 -16.49 -23.33 1.36
C PHE A 34 -15.17 -24.09 1.27
N HIS A 35 -14.47 -23.96 0.15
CA HIS A 35 -13.17 -24.57 -0.06
C HIS A 35 -12.06 -23.53 0.07
N SER A 36 -11.12 -23.75 0.99
CA SER A 36 -9.95 -22.89 1.14
C SER A 36 -9.03 -23.00 -0.08
N ARG A 37 -8.44 -21.89 -0.48
CA ARG A 37 -7.55 -21.83 -1.65
C ARG A 37 -6.26 -21.10 -1.30
N LEU A 38 -5.16 -21.54 -1.90
CA LEU A 38 -3.85 -20.91 -1.83
C LEU A 38 -3.51 -20.36 -3.21
N TYR A 39 -3.08 -19.10 -3.26
CA TYR A 39 -2.63 -18.46 -4.49
C TYR A 39 -1.21 -17.92 -4.32
N LYS A 40 -0.34 -18.22 -5.28
CA LYS A 40 0.97 -17.56 -5.44
C LYS A 40 0.77 -16.31 -6.29
N VAL A 41 1.23 -15.17 -5.80
CA VAL A 41 1.17 -13.89 -6.52
C VAL A 41 2.54 -13.56 -7.06
N LYS A 42 2.58 -13.23 -8.35
CA LYS A 42 3.79 -12.90 -9.11
C LYS A 42 3.55 -11.71 -10.02
N GLY A 43 4.63 -11.18 -10.58
CA GLY A 43 4.60 -10.26 -11.72
C GLY A 43 4.94 -8.83 -11.35
N LYS A 44 5.71 -8.19 -12.23
CA LYS A 44 6.30 -6.87 -12.01
C LYS A 44 5.45 -5.74 -12.60
N ARG A 45 4.86 -5.94 -13.77
CA ARG A 45 4.01 -4.92 -14.42
C ARG A 45 2.53 -5.26 -14.31
N ASN A 46 2.18 -6.52 -14.53
CA ASN A 46 0.81 -7.00 -14.41
C ASN A 46 0.75 -8.08 -13.34
N PRO A 47 -0.20 -8.00 -12.40
CA PRO A 47 -0.38 -9.05 -11.41
C PRO A 47 -0.71 -10.38 -12.09
N VAL A 48 -0.05 -11.44 -11.65
CA VAL A 48 -0.36 -12.83 -11.95
C VAL A 48 -0.74 -13.51 -10.65
N MET A 49 -1.89 -14.16 -10.62
CA MET A 49 -2.35 -14.95 -9.48
C MET A 49 -2.48 -16.41 -9.91
N ILE A 50 -1.69 -17.28 -9.29
CA ILE A 50 -1.58 -18.70 -9.64
C ILE A 50 -2.14 -19.53 -8.49
N GLN A 51 -3.29 -20.15 -8.70
CA GLN A 51 -3.85 -21.07 -7.71
C GLN A 51 -2.95 -22.30 -7.55
N GLN A 52 -2.64 -22.65 -6.31
CA GLN A 52 -1.89 -23.85 -5.96
C GLN A 52 -2.84 -25.05 -5.81
N GLU A 53 -2.31 -26.26 -6.04
CA GLU A 53 -3.07 -27.52 -5.96
C GLU A 53 -3.65 -27.79 -4.56
N SER A 54 -3.04 -27.26 -3.51
CA SER A 54 -3.50 -27.43 -2.14
C SER A 54 -3.04 -26.27 -1.25
N VAL A 55 -3.73 -26.07 -0.12
CA VAL A 55 -3.23 -25.19 0.94
C VAL A 55 -2.18 -25.97 1.73
N SER A 56 -0.91 -25.79 1.40
CA SER A 56 0.19 -26.55 2.01
C SER A 56 1.50 -25.77 1.98
N TRP A 57 2.31 -25.94 3.02
CA TRP A 57 3.65 -25.37 3.15
C TRP A 57 4.59 -25.74 1.99
N LYS A 58 4.37 -26.87 1.31
CA LYS A 58 5.23 -27.30 0.19
C LYS A 58 5.30 -26.31 -0.98
N HIS A 59 4.34 -25.40 -1.09
CA HIS A 59 4.28 -24.39 -2.15
C HIS A 59 4.98 -23.08 -1.79
N PHE A 60 5.24 -22.84 -0.50
CA PHE A 60 5.77 -21.58 -0.01
C PHE A 60 7.24 -21.45 -0.33
N ASN A 61 7.64 -20.28 -0.78
CA ASN A 61 9.03 -19.91 -0.94
C ASN A 61 9.27 -18.49 -0.45
N SER A 62 10.52 -18.21 -0.09
CA SER A 62 10.94 -16.94 0.49
C SER A 62 10.86 -15.76 -0.47
N GLY A 63 10.77 -15.97 -1.78
CA GLY A 63 10.78 -14.91 -2.79
C GLY A 63 9.40 -14.40 -3.21
N ASP A 64 8.31 -14.96 -2.69
CA ASP A 64 6.96 -14.74 -3.21
C ASP A 64 5.94 -14.32 -2.15
N VAL A 65 4.83 -13.76 -2.62
CA VAL A 65 3.66 -13.46 -1.80
C VAL A 65 2.55 -14.47 -2.07
N PHE A 66 1.94 -14.99 -1.02
CA PHE A 66 0.87 -15.97 -1.10
C PHE A 66 -0.42 -15.45 -0.46
N LEU A 67 -1.55 -15.71 -1.09
CA LEU A 67 -2.88 -15.44 -0.56
C LEU A 67 -3.54 -16.73 -0.12
N ILE A 68 -3.92 -16.83 1.15
CA ILE A 68 -4.66 -17.94 1.71
C ILE A 68 -6.09 -17.48 1.94
N LEU A 69 -6.99 -17.89 1.06
CA LEU A 69 -8.41 -17.59 1.15
C LEU A 69 -9.09 -18.62 2.04
N THR A 70 -9.58 -18.19 3.19
CA THR A 70 -10.41 -18.98 4.11
C THR A 70 -11.83 -18.42 4.19
N GLU A 71 -12.73 -19.09 4.91
CA GLU A 71 -14.15 -18.72 4.96
C GLU A 71 -14.37 -17.29 5.49
N LYS A 72 -13.60 -16.88 6.51
CA LYS A 72 -13.78 -15.61 7.21
C LYS A 72 -12.60 -14.65 7.10
N THR A 73 -11.43 -15.15 6.72
CA THR A 73 -10.18 -14.38 6.71
C THR A 73 -9.35 -14.68 5.46
N ILE A 74 -8.75 -13.65 4.89
CA ILE A 74 -7.71 -13.79 3.86
C ILE A 74 -6.37 -13.51 4.51
N PHE A 75 -5.46 -14.49 4.49
CA PHE A 75 -4.09 -14.26 4.93
C PHE A 75 -3.21 -13.91 3.73
N VAL A 76 -2.45 -12.82 3.84
CA VAL A 76 -1.43 -12.42 2.88
C VAL A 76 -0.09 -12.78 3.49
N TRP A 77 0.44 -13.94 3.12
CA TRP A 77 1.76 -14.38 3.57
C TRP A 77 2.84 -13.79 2.67
N VAL A 78 3.83 -13.11 3.24
CA VAL A 78 4.87 -12.37 2.51
C VAL A 78 6.22 -13.04 2.75
N GLY A 79 6.82 -13.59 1.69
CA GLY A 79 8.16 -14.16 1.72
C GLY A 79 9.21 -13.12 2.12
N ARG A 80 10.23 -13.55 2.89
CA ARG A 80 11.29 -12.66 3.41
C ARG A 80 12.11 -11.94 2.33
N ALA A 81 12.11 -12.45 1.10
CA ALA A 81 12.78 -11.91 -0.08
C ALA A 81 11.79 -11.49 -1.17
N ALA A 82 10.49 -11.46 -0.88
CA ALA A 82 9.46 -11.05 -1.83
C ALA A 82 9.55 -9.57 -2.18
N ASN A 83 9.22 -9.21 -3.42
CA ASN A 83 9.33 -7.84 -3.90
C ASN A 83 8.11 -7.00 -3.46
N GLY A 84 8.34 -5.72 -3.15
CA GLY A 84 7.29 -4.76 -2.76
C GLY A 84 6.18 -4.59 -3.81
N ILE A 85 6.50 -4.77 -5.10
CA ILE A 85 5.48 -4.75 -6.17
C ILE A 85 4.53 -5.95 -6.05
N GLU A 86 5.04 -7.15 -5.76
CA GLU A 86 4.22 -8.34 -5.59
C GLU A 86 3.34 -8.23 -4.35
N LYS A 87 3.86 -7.65 -3.27
CA LYS A 87 3.09 -7.30 -2.06
C LYS A 87 1.95 -6.33 -2.38
N LEU A 88 2.21 -5.31 -3.19
CA LEU A 88 1.18 -4.37 -3.66
C LEU A 88 0.10 -5.06 -4.50
N HIS A 89 0.51 -5.91 -5.44
CA HIS A 89 -0.40 -6.72 -6.26
C HIS A 89 -1.27 -7.65 -5.41
N ALA A 90 -0.65 -8.42 -4.51
CA ALA A 90 -1.33 -9.32 -3.61
C ALA A 90 -2.34 -8.57 -2.72
N THR A 91 -1.99 -7.38 -2.25
CA THR A 91 -2.89 -6.54 -1.45
C THR A 91 -4.13 -6.11 -2.24
N LYS A 92 -3.96 -5.64 -3.48
CA LYS A 92 -5.08 -5.25 -4.36
C LYS A 92 -6.00 -6.44 -4.65
N ILE A 93 -5.42 -7.59 -4.97
CA ILE A 93 -6.15 -8.83 -5.22
C ILE A 93 -6.91 -9.27 -3.97
N ALA A 94 -6.27 -9.25 -2.79
CA ALA A 94 -6.91 -9.63 -1.53
C ALA A 94 -8.13 -8.75 -1.21
N MET A 95 -8.07 -7.45 -1.51
CA MET A 95 -9.21 -6.54 -1.33
C MET A 95 -10.38 -6.91 -2.25
N GLN A 96 -10.12 -7.25 -3.51
CA GLN A 96 -11.14 -7.69 -4.45
C GLN A 96 -11.74 -9.04 -4.04
N LEU A 97 -10.89 -10.01 -3.67
CA LEU A 97 -11.33 -11.29 -3.12
C LEU A 97 -12.20 -11.11 -1.87
N LYS A 98 -11.84 -10.17 -0.98
CA LYS A 98 -12.64 -9.85 0.21
C LYS A 98 -14.04 -9.37 -0.18
N ALA A 99 -14.13 -8.45 -1.15
CA ALA A 99 -15.41 -7.91 -1.60
C ALA A 99 -16.28 -8.97 -2.28
N GLU A 100 -15.68 -9.84 -3.10
CA GLU A 100 -16.38 -10.89 -3.85
C GLU A 100 -16.84 -12.06 -2.96
N ASN A 101 -16.04 -12.43 -1.95
CA ASN A 101 -16.34 -13.55 -1.06
C ASN A 101 -17.00 -13.13 0.27
N ASN A 102 -17.28 -11.83 0.45
CA ASN A 102 -17.83 -11.25 1.69
C ASN A 102 -17.03 -11.65 2.95
N THR A 103 -15.71 -11.71 2.80
CA THR A 103 -14.80 -12.13 3.87
C THR A 103 -14.62 -11.00 4.90
N SER A 104 -14.43 -11.34 6.19
CA SER A 104 -14.42 -10.33 7.26
C SER A 104 -13.12 -9.53 7.28
N ASN A 105 -11.97 -10.20 7.22
CA ASN A 105 -10.67 -9.60 7.48
C ASN A 105 -9.59 -10.00 6.46
N ILE A 106 -8.58 -9.13 6.31
CA ILE A 106 -7.32 -9.42 5.61
C ILE A 106 -6.20 -9.29 6.64
N ILE A 107 -5.34 -10.30 6.76
CA ILE A 107 -4.26 -10.35 7.75
C ILE A 107 -2.95 -10.58 7.03
N PHE A 108 -1.96 -9.74 7.30
CA PHE A 108 -0.62 -9.90 6.76
C PHE A 108 0.22 -10.76 7.70
N VAL A 109 0.95 -11.71 7.11
CA VAL A 109 1.80 -12.65 7.83
C VAL A 109 3.17 -12.66 7.16
N ASP A 110 4.21 -12.25 7.88
CA ASP A 110 5.56 -12.23 7.34
C ASP A 110 6.26 -13.58 7.56
N ASP A 111 7.04 -14.04 6.59
CA ASP A 111 7.89 -15.23 6.66
C ASP A 111 8.79 -15.21 7.90
N GLY A 112 8.56 -16.14 8.83
CA GLY A 112 9.30 -16.28 10.09
C GLY A 112 8.58 -15.67 11.30
N TYR A 113 7.46 -14.98 11.07
CA TYR A 113 6.67 -14.30 12.10
C TYR A 113 5.28 -14.88 12.28
N GLU A 114 5.01 -16.07 11.76
CA GLU A 114 3.69 -16.68 11.83
C GLU A 114 3.24 -16.94 13.29
N GLN A 115 4.19 -17.03 14.22
CA GLN A 115 3.91 -17.17 15.65
C GLN A 115 3.31 -15.91 16.28
N SER A 116 3.53 -14.74 15.68
CA SER A 116 3.08 -13.43 16.19
C SER A 116 1.66 -13.05 15.78
N ILE A 117 0.96 -13.92 15.04
CA ILE A 117 -0.46 -13.74 14.72
C ILE A 117 -1.28 -13.75 16.02
N GLN A 118 -2.29 -12.88 16.14
CA GLN A 118 -3.20 -12.83 17.29
C GLN A 118 -3.88 -14.18 17.54
N ASN A 119 -4.12 -14.54 18.80
CA ASN A 119 -4.54 -15.89 19.21
C ASN A 119 -5.76 -16.43 18.43
N GLU A 120 -6.76 -15.59 18.16
CA GLU A 120 -7.98 -15.97 17.43
C GLU A 120 -7.66 -16.31 15.96
N ASP A 121 -6.98 -15.42 15.25
CA ASP A 121 -6.60 -15.61 13.85
C ASP A 121 -5.53 -16.67 13.66
N LYS A 122 -4.66 -16.85 14.66
CA LYS A 122 -3.61 -17.87 14.67
C LYS A 122 -4.19 -19.28 14.70
N SER A 123 -5.32 -19.46 15.39
CA SER A 123 -6.04 -20.73 15.40
C SER A 123 -6.59 -21.08 14.00
N VAL A 124 -7.13 -20.09 13.29
CA VAL A 124 -7.62 -20.24 11.91
C VAL A 124 -6.46 -20.52 10.97
N PHE A 125 -5.35 -19.78 11.09
CA PHE A 125 -4.17 -19.99 10.27
C PHE A 125 -3.61 -21.41 10.47
N GLN A 126 -3.44 -21.87 11.71
CA GLN A 126 -2.93 -23.21 12.04
C GLN A 126 -3.84 -24.35 11.58
N LYS A 127 -5.15 -24.12 11.47
CA LYS A 127 -6.09 -25.10 10.92
C LYS A 127 -5.75 -25.45 9.47
N TYR A 128 -5.32 -24.47 8.68
CA TYR A 128 -5.02 -24.65 7.25
C TYR A 128 -3.52 -24.84 6.98
N LEU A 129 -2.65 -24.22 7.77
CA LEU A 129 -1.19 -24.28 7.66
C LEU A 129 -0.59 -24.54 9.05
N PRO A 130 -0.55 -25.81 9.51
CA PRO A 130 0.00 -26.16 10.81
C PRO A 130 1.45 -25.69 10.95
N LEU A 131 1.76 -24.92 12.00
CA LEU A 131 3.09 -24.32 12.19
C LEU A 131 4.17 -25.35 12.53
N ASN A 132 3.79 -26.51 13.05
CA ASN A 132 4.69 -27.64 13.26
C ASN A 132 5.13 -28.33 11.95
N GLN A 133 4.43 -28.07 10.85
CA GLN A 133 4.76 -28.57 9.50
C GLN A 133 5.35 -27.46 8.62
N ARG A 134 5.73 -26.33 9.22
CA ARG A 134 6.25 -25.17 8.50
C ARG A 134 7.47 -25.54 7.67
N HIS A 135 7.38 -25.27 6.37
CA HIS A 135 8.45 -25.47 5.41
C HIS A 135 8.38 -24.37 4.35
N VAL A 136 9.50 -23.67 4.12
CA VAL A 136 9.58 -22.55 3.17
C VAL A 136 10.82 -22.76 2.30
N LEU A 137 10.61 -22.81 0.99
CA LEU A 137 11.65 -23.01 -0.01
C LEU A 137 12.49 -21.72 -0.23
N PRO A 138 13.74 -21.84 -0.73
CA PRO A 138 14.50 -20.70 -1.21
C PRO A 138 13.79 -19.97 -2.37
N SER A 139 14.07 -18.68 -2.55
CA SER A 139 13.60 -17.94 -3.72
C SER A 139 14.01 -18.64 -5.02
N GLU A 140 13.08 -18.69 -5.96
CA GLU A 140 13.36 -19.17 -7.32
C GLU A 140 14.38 -18.23 -7.99
N LYS A 141 15.28 -18.79 -8.82
CA LYS A 141 16.29 -18.00 -9.56
C LYS A 141 15.74 -17.36 -10.84
N VAL A 142 14.47 -17.63 -11.16
CA VAL A 142 13.81 -17.13 -12.37
C VAL A 142 13.32 -15.72 -12.10
N ASP A 143 13.68 -14.77 -12.97
CA ASP A 143 13.21 -13.40 -12.89
C ASP A 143 11.68 -13.32 -13.10
N ASP A 144 11.01 -12.45 -12.35
CA ASP A 144 9.54 -12.34 -12.32
C ASP A 144 8.94 -12.01 -13.69
N GLU A 145 9.64 -11.26 -14.54
CA GLU A 145 9.16 -10.93 -15.88
C GLU A 145 9.15 -12.18 -16.79
N THR A 146 10.11 -13.07 -16.60
CA THR A 146 10.19 -14.33 -17.36
C THR A 146 9.10 -15.29 -16.90
N ALA A 147 8.90 -15.43 -15.59
CA ALA A 147 7.83 -16.24 -15.03
C ALA A 147 6.43 -15.73 -15.44
N GLU A 148 6.22 -14.40 -15.44
CA GLU A 148 4.99 -13.76 -15.93
C GLU A 148 4.72 -14.12 -17.41
N LYS A 149 5.73 -13.94 -18.29
CA LYS A 149 5.59 -14.23 -19.72
C LYS A 149 5.28 -15.70 -19.97
N GLN A 150 6.00 -16.60 -19.30
CA GLN A 150 5.79 -18.04 -19.44
C GLN A 150 4.38 -18.44 -19.00
N HIS A 151 3.96 -18.04 -17.80
CA HIS A 151 2.63 -18.38 -17.29
C HIS A 151 1.51 -17.88 -18.21
N ARG A 152 1.62 -16.64 -18.72
CA ARG A 152 0.64 -16.10 -19.66
C ARG A 152 0.67 -16.83 -21.00
N SER A 153 1.84 -17.26 -21.46
CA SER A 153 2.00 -17.99 -22.72
C SER A 153 1.37 -19.37 -22.72
N ASP A 154 1.00 -19.93 -21.56
CA ASP A 154 0.32 -21.24 -21.44
C ASP A 154 -1.21 -21.12 -21.56
N ILE A 155 -1.76 -19.91 -21.40
CA ILE A 155 -3.21 -19.69 -21.47
C ILE A 155 -3.66 -19.69 -22.94
N ARG A 156 -4.78 -20.35 -23.25
CA ARG A 156 -5.37 -20.39 -24.59
C ARG A 156 -6.82 -19.91 -24.56
N LEU A 157 -7.21 -19.10 -25.55
CA LEU A 157 -8.57 -18.62 -25.69
C LEU A 157 -9.22 -19.23 -26.95
N TYR A 158 -10.40 -19.79 -26.78
CA TYR A 158 -11.19 -20.41 -27.84
C TYR A 158 -12.53 -19.68 -27.98
N ARG A 159 -12.99 -19.47 -29.22
CA ARG A 159 -14.35 -19.02 -29.53
C ARG A 159 -15.23 -20.22 -29.85
N CYS A 160 -16.44 -20.20 -29.31
CA CYS A 160 -17.49 -21.16 -29.56
C CYS A 160 -18.55 -20.50 -30.43
N SER A 161 -18.89 -21.10 -31.57
CA SER A 161 -19.93 -20.56 -32.46
C SER A 161 -20.73 -21.69 -33.13
N ASP A 162 -22.03 -21.47 -33.27
CA ASP A 162 -22.95 -22.33 -34.03
C ASP A 162 -23.49 -21.71 -35.34
N ASN A 163 -22.98 -20.54 -35.77
CA ASN A 163 -23.45 -19.79 -36.94
C ASN A 163 -23.47 -20.57 -38.28
N SER A 164 -22.78 -21.70 -38.38
CA SER A 164 -22.76 -22.58 -39.56
C SER A 164 -23.70 -23.79 -39.45
N GLY A 165 -24.57 -23.83 -38.44
CA GLY A 165 -25.45 -24.97 -38.14
C GLY A 165 -24.75 -26.15 -37.44
N LYS A 166 -23.41 -26.14 -37.35
CA LYS A 166 -22.60 -27.11 -36.62
C LYS A 166 -21.73 -26.38 -35.60
N TYR A 167 -21.86 -26.75 -34.33
CA TYR A 167 -21.08 -26.17 -33.24
C TYR A 167 -19.57 -26.40 -33.46
N ARG A 168 -18.80 -25.33 -33.43
CA ARG A 168 -17.34 -25.35 -33.58
C ARG A 168 -16.65 -24.59 -32.45
N VAL A 169 -15.56 -25.17 -31.96
CA VAL A 169 -14.64 -24.53 -31.02
C VAL A 169 -13.34 -24.24 -31.77
N THR A 170 -13.04 -22.96 -31.99
CA THR A 170 -11.86 -22.51 -32.73
C THR A 170 -10.91 -21.77 -31.80
N GLU A 171 -9.63 -22.13 -31.84
CA GLU A 171 -8.60 -21.40 -31.11
C GLU A 171 -8.44 -20.00 -31.71
N LEU A 172 -8.50 -18.97 -30.88
CA LEU A 172 -8.29 -17.59 -31.31
C LEU A 172 -6.83 -17.17 -31.12
N LYS A 173 -6.29 -17.41 -29.93
CA LYS A 173 -4.94 -17.00 -29.57
C LYS A 173 -4.44 -17.73 -28.32
N SER A 174 -3.12 -17.84 -28.24
CA SER A 174 -2.38 -18.01 -26.99
C SER A 174 -2.19 -16.66 -26.29
N GLY A 175 -1.96 -16.69 -24.98
CA GLY A 175 -1.71 -15.48 -24.22
C GLY A 175 -0.49 -14.69 -24.74
N PRO A 176 -0.40 -13.40 -24.43
CA PRO A 176 -1.22 -12.66 -23.47
C PRO A 176 -2.63 -12.29 -23.95
N LEU A 177 -3.63 -12.44 -23.08
CA LEU A 177 -5.03 -12.11 -23.39
C LEU A 177 -5.36 -10.65 -23.09
N LEU A 178 -6.22 -10.04 -23.89
CA LEU A 178 -6.75 -8.69 -23.76
C LEU A 178 -8.27 -8.75 -23.58
N GLN A 179 -8.84 -7.82 -22.81
CA GLN A 179 -10.29 -7.77 -22.60
C GLN A 179 -11.07 -7.62 -23.93
N SER A 180 -10.47 -6.96 -24.93
CA SER A 180 -11.04 -6.81 -26.28
C SER A 180 -11.14 -8.11 -27.08
N ASP A 181 -10.50 -9.19 -26.61
CA ASP A 181 -10.62 -10.52 -27.24
C ASP A 181 -11.99 -11.17 -26.95
N LEU A 182 -12.73 -10.66 -25.96
CA LEU A 182 -14.05 -11.15 -25.58
C LEU A 182 -15.15 -10.30 -26.23
N SER A 183 -15.90 -10.92 -27.14
CA SER A 183 -17.09 -10.31 -27.76
C SER A 183 -18.36 -10.68 -26.99
N SER A 184 -19.13 -9.69 -26.56
CA SER A 184 -20.44 -9.91 -25.92
C SER A 184 -21.45 -10.71 -26.77
N ASP A 185 -21.20 -10.93 -28.06
CA ASP A 185 -22.03 -11.72 -28.97
C ASP A 185 -21.71 -13.21 -28.98
N ASP A 186 -20.62 -13.63 -28.31
CA ASP A 186 -20.06 -14.98 -28.43
C ASP A 186 -19.82 -15.66 -27.08
N VAL A 187 -19.64 -16.99 -27.12
CA VAL A 187 -19.18 -17.79 -25.98
C VAL A 187 -17.70 -18.11 -26.16
N PHE A 188 -16.91 -17.96 -25.09
CA PHE A 188 -15.47 -18.25 -25.10
C PHE A 188 -15.13 -19.31 -24.06
N ILE A 189 -14.17 -20.16 -24.40
CA ILE A 189 -13.52 -21.07 -23.47
C ILE A 189 -12.10 -20.59 -23.27
N LEU A 190 -11.75 -20.25 -22.02
CA LEU A 190 -10.38 -19.97 -21.61
C LEU A 190 -9.82 -21.25 -20.98
N ASP A 191 -8.82 -21.81 -21.64
CA ASP A 191 -8.11 -23.01 -21.24
C ASP A 191 -6.85 -22.62 -20.47
N HIS A 192 -6.87 -22.88 -19.16
CA HIS A 192 -5.74 -22.70 -18.25
C HIS A 192 -5.19 -24.06 -17.78
N GLY A 193 -5.40 -25.11 -18.59
CA GLY A 193 -4.92 -26.46 -18.31
C GLY A 193 -5.43 -27.01 -16.98
N LEU A 194 -4.51 -27.50 -16.15
CA LEU A 194 -4.82 -28.12 -14.85
C LEU A 194 -5.35 -27.12 -13.81
N PHE A 195 -5.15 -25.81 -14.01
CA PHE A 195 -5.61 -24.77 -13.09
C PHE A 195 -7.10 -24.45 -13.26
N GLY A 196 -7.73 -24.95 -14.33
CA GLY A 196 -9.17 -24.86 -14.55
C GLY A 196 -9.53 -24.33 -15.93
N ILE A 197 -10.78 -24.57 -16.32
CA ILE A 197 -11.36 -24.13 -17.58
C ILE A 197 -12.47 -23.13 -17.28
N TRP A 198 -12.44 -21.99 -17.95
CA TRP A 198 -13.45 -20.94 -17.80
C TRP A 198 -14.31 -20.85 -19.05
N VAL A 199 -15.62 -20.68 -18.86
CA VAL A 199 -16.58 -20.53 -19.95
C VAL A 199 -17.23 -19.15 -19.80
N TRP A 200 -16.74 -18.19 -20.58
CA TRP A 200 -17.28 -16.84 -20.58
C TRP A 200 -18.42 -16.76 -21.58
N VAL A 201 -19.60 -16.34 -21.12
CA VAL A 201 -20.82 -16.26 -21.93
C VAL A 201 -21.18 -14.80 -22.15
N GLY A 202 -21.10 -14.36 -23.40
CA GLY A 202 -21.48 -13.01 -23.83
C GLY A 202 -22.93 -12.69 -23.53
N LYS A 203 -23.20 -11.44 -23.13
CA LYS A 203 -24.56 -11.00 -22.75
C LYS A 203 -25.56 -10.99 -23.91
N ARG A 204 -25.09 -10.97 -25.17
CA ARG A 204 -25.90 -10.93 -26.40
C ARG A 204 -25.97 -12.28 -27.13
N VAL A 205 -25.34 -13.32 -26.58
CA VAL A 205 -25.40 -14.70 -27.08
C VAL A 205 -26.84 -15.22 -27.06
N ASN A 206 -27.22 -16.00 -28.08
CA ASN A 206 -28.54 -16.61 -28.20
C ASN A 206 -28.81 -17.68 -27.10
N ASP A 207 -30.08 -17.98 -26.81
CA ASP A 207 -30.43 -18.86 -25.68
C ASP A 207 -29.93 -20.29 -25.84
N LYS A 208 -29.79 -20.77 -27.08
CA LYS A 208 -29.28 -22.11 -27.38
C LYS A 208 -27.77 -22.22 -27.10
N GLU A 209 -26.97 -21.28 -27.58
CA GLU A 209 -25.53 -21.23 -27.27
C GLU A 209 -25.29 -21.02 -25.77
N ARG A 210 -26.14 -20.21 -25.12
CA ARG A 210 -26.08 -19.95 -23.67
C ARG A 210 -26.34 -21.20 -22.83
N SER A 211 -27.37 -21.99 -23.17
CA SER A 211 -27.70 -23.23 -22.44
C SER A 211 -26.67 -24.33 -22.69
N GLU A 212 -26.06 -24.33 -23.87
CA GLU A 212 -25.11 -25.36 -24.28
C GLU A 212 -23.65 -25.08 -23.88
N ALA A 213 -23.32 -23.84 -23.51
CA ALA A 213 -21.97 -23.41 -23.16
C ALA A 213 -21.26 -24.35 -22.17
N MET A 214 -21.95 -24.75 -21.09
CA MET A 214 -21.39 -25.65 -20.06
C MET A 214 -21.22 -27.09 -20.56
N ARG A 215 -22.18 -27.61 -21.32
CA ARG A 215 -22.09 -28.95 -21.92
C ARG A 215 -20.88 -29.01 -22.87
N ASN A 216 -20.72 -27.97 -23.68
CA ASN A 216 -19.65 -27.89 -24.65
C ASN A 216 -18.27 -27.74 -24.00
N ALA A 217 -18.16 -26.98 -22.92
CA ALA A 217 -16.93 -26.87 -22.16
C ALA A 217 -16.53 -28.20 -21.48
N ARG A 218 -17.48 -28.96 -20.94
CA ARG A 218 -17.20 -30.32 -20.47
C ARG A 218 -16.80 -31.26 -21.61
N GLY A 219 -17.42 -31.11 -22.78
CA GLY A 219 -16.99 -31.80 -24.01
C GLY A 219 -15.57 -31.45 -24.41
N PHE A 220 -15.17 -30.18 -24.27
CA PHE A 220 -13.81 -29.70 -24.50
C PHE A 220 -12.81 -30.34 -23.55
N VAL A 221 -13.11 -30.38 -22.24
CA VAL A 221 -12.28 -31.08 -21.21
C VAL A 221 -12.03 -32.53 -21.62
N LYS A 222 -13.09 -33.27 -21.97
CA LYS A 222 -12.99 -34.66 -22.41
C LYS A 222 -12.17 -34.82 -23.68
N LYS A 223 -12.36 -33.93 -24.67
CA LYS A 223 -11.63 -33.96 -25.94
C LYS A 223 -10.14 -33.68 -25.77
N LYS A 224 -9.80 -32.74 -24.87
CA LYS A 224 -8.41 -32.40 -24.51
C LYS A 224 -7.76 -33.41 -23.57
N LYS A 225 -8.51 -34.42 -23.10
CA LYS A 225 -8.05 -35.47 -22.18
C LYS A 225 -7.56 -34.92 -20.84
N TYR A 226 -8.15 -33.83 -20.36
CA TYR A 226 -7.92 -33.35 -19.00
C TYR A 226 -8.58 -34.30 -17.98
N PRO A 227 -8.07 -34.35 -16.73
CA PRO A 227 -8.70 -35.11 -15.65
C PRO A 227 -10.19 -34.78 -15.48
N ASN A 228 -10.99 -35.75 -15.02
CA ASN A 228 -12.43 -35.53 -14.83
C ASN A 228 -12.72 -34.52 -13.71
N GLU A 229 -11.77 -34.34 -12.81
CA GLU A 229 -11.79 -33.41 -11.68
C GLU A 229 -11.46 -31.97 -12.09
N THR A 230 -11.06 -31.74 -13.35
CA THR A 230 -10.77 -30.39 -13.87
C THR A 230 -12.00 -29.50 -13.72
N THR A 231 -11.82 -28.40 -13.01
CA THR A 231 -12.90 -27.45 -12.71
C THR A 231 -13.33 -26.72 -13.98
N VAL A 232 -14.65 -26.65 -14.21
CA VAL A 232 -15.24 -25.86 -15.29
C VAL A 232 -16.13 -24.79 -14.68
N THR A 233 -15.73 -23.53 -14.80
CA THR A 233 -16.45 -22.39 -14.21
C THR A 233 -17.12 -21.55 -15.28
N ARG A 234 -18.44 -21.39 -15.17
CA ARG A 234 -19.20 -20.47 -16.02
C ARG A 234 -19.08 -19.04 -15.51
N ILE A 235 -18.80 -18.11 -16.42
CA ILE A 235 -18.78 -16.67 -16.18
C ILE A 235 -19.74 -15.98 -17.12
N ILE A 236 -20.44 -14.97 -16.61
CA ILE A 236 -21.34 -14.12 -17.38
C ILE A 236 -20.65 -12.79 -17.64
N ASP A 237 -20.75 -12.28 -18.87
CA ASP A 237 -20.29 -10.95 -19.27
C ASP A 237 -20.78 -9.85 -18.32
N GLY A 238 -19.84 -9.18 -17.64
CA GLY A 238 -20.08 -8.13 -16.64
C GLY A 238 -20.18 -8.63 -15.19
N ALA A 239 -20.07 -9.94 -14.96
CA ALA A 239 -20.02 -10.55 -13.63
C ALA A 239 -18.75 -11.43 -13.48
N GLU A 240 -17.64 -10.96 -14.03
CA GLU A 240 -16.36 -11.65 -13.98
C GLU A 240 -15.75 -11.58 -12.55
N PRO A 241 -15.30 -12.70 -11.97
CA PRO A 241 -14.58 -12.71 -10.69
C PRO A 241 -13.11 -12.32 -10.88
N ILE A 242 -12.43 -11.90 -9.81
CA ILE A 242 -11.03 -11.48 -9.88
C ILE A 242 -10.10 -12.59 -10.38
N GLU A 243 -10.37 -13.86 -10.03
CA GLU A 243 -9.61 -15.01 -10.53
C GLU A 243 -9.59 -15.09 -12.06
N PHE A 244 -10.64 -14.63 -12.74
CA PHE A 244 -10.69 -14.57 -14.20
C PHE A 244 -10.02 -13.32 -14.75
N LYS A 245 -10.27 -12.15 -14.14
CA LYS A 245 -9.77 -10.85 -14.62
C LYS A 245 -8.24 -10.80 -14.68
N VAL A 246 -7.55 -11.38 -13.69
CA VAL A 246 -6.07 -11.40 -13.61
C VAL A 246 -5.41 -12.23 -14.74
N LEU A 247 -6.16 -13.10 -15.41
CA LEU A 247 -5.67 -13.86 -16.57
C LEU A 247 -5.46 -12.98 -17.81
N PHE A 248 -6.08 -11.80 -17.84
CA PHE A 248 -5.96 -10.81 -18.91
C PHE A 248 -4.95 -9.71 -18.53
N ILE A 249 -4.34 -9.10 -19.54
CA ILE A 249 -3.53 -7.90 -19.35
C ILE A 249 -4.46 -6.70 -19.21
N SER A 250 -4.25 -5.90 -18.15
CA SER A 250 -4.89 -4.60 -17.95
C SER A 250 -6.42 -4.63 -18.04
N TRP A 251 -7.07 -5.61 -17.40
CA TRP A 251 -8.54 -5.68 -17.32
C TRP A 251 -9.13 -4.42 -16.68
N LYS A 252 -10.18 -3.85 -17.29
CA LYS A 252 -10.89 -2.65 -16.79
C LYS A 252 -12.36 -2.98 -16.53
N ASP A 253 -12.90 -2.53 -15.41
CA ASP A 253 -14.31 -2.77 -15.09
C ASP A 253 -15.22 -1.70 -15.71
N LYS A 254 -16.44 -2.07 -16.12
CA LYS A 254 -17.36 -1.15 -16.84
C LYS A 254 -17.72 0.09 -16.01
N GLU A 255 -17.68 0.01 -14.69
CA GLU A 255 -17.87 1.17 -13.81
C GLU A 255 -16.76 2.23 -13.97
N ASP A 256 -15.56 1.84 -14.43
CA ASP A 256 -14.47 2.77 -14.73
C ASP A 256 -14.76 3.66 -15.96
N THR A 257 -15.73 3.30 -16.82
CA THR A 257 -16.02 4.05 -18.06
C THR A 257 -17.16 5.06 -17.94
N LYS A 258 -18.07 4.93 -16.98
CA LYS A 258 -19.06 5.97 -16.64
C LYS A 258 -18.63 6.86 -15.47
N THR A 259 -17.54 6.51 -14.81
CA THR A 259 -16.84 7.35 -13.85
C THR A 259 -15.54 7.88 -14.44
N LYS A 260 -15.63 8.77 -15.45
CA LYS A 260 -14.64 9.87 -15.56
C LYS A 260 -14.87 10.92 -14.46
N THR A 261 -15.12 10.41 -13.25
CA THR A 261 -15.19 11.05 -11.95
C THR A 261 -14.36 10.17 -11.01
N ASN A 262 -13.05 10.37 -11.05
CA ASN A 262 -12.10 10.16 -9.96
C ASN A 262 -12.32 8.96 -9.00
N ASN A 263 -12.33 7.73 -9.50
CA ASN A 263 -12.12 6.53 -8.65
C ASN A 263 -10.82 5.79 -8.98
N VAL A 264 -9.76 6.55 -9.28
CA VAL A 264 -8.37 6.05 -9.18
C VAL A 264 -7.90 6.23 -7.74
N ASN A 265 -7.69 5.09 -7.08
CA ASN A 265 -6.98 4.86 -5.82
C ASN A 265 -7.65 5.40 -4.55
N LYS A 266 -8.72 4.75 -4.10
CA LYS A 266 -8.88 4.54 -2.66
C LYS A 266 -7.81 3.52 -2.25
N THR A 267 -6.62 3.99 -1.93
CA THR A 267 -5.69 3.24 -1.08
C THR A 267 -6.39 3.05 0.26
N THR A 268 -7.10 1.94 0.39
CA THR A 268 -7.64 1.50 1.66
C THR A 268 -6.45 1.32 2.59
N LYS A 269 -6.46 2.10 3.68
CA LYS A 269 -5.50 2.01 4.78
C LYS A 269 -5.19 0.54 5.03
N VAL A 270 -3.95 0.14 4.72
CA VAL A 270 -3.38 -1.00 5.41
C VAL A 270 -3.40 -0.56 6.86
N ALA A 271 -4.29 -1.17 7.65
CA ALA A 271 -4.10 -1.16 9.07
C ALA A 271 -2.75 -1.86 9.27
N ILE A 272 -1.67 -1.08 9.34
CA ILE A 272 -0.57 -1.43 10.22
C ILE A 272 -1.29 -1.53 11.56
N THR A 273 -1.67 -2.76 11.92
CA THR A 273 -2.16 -3.09 13.25
C THR A 273 -1.11 -2.50 14.17
N LYS A 274 -1.47 -1.37 14.81
CA LYS A 274 -0.63 -0.47 15.62
C LYS A 274 0.86 -0.80 15.58
N PHE A 275 1.66 0.10 15.00
CA PHE A 275 3.11 0.09 15.17
C PHE A 275 3.46 -0.35 16.60
N ASP A 276 4.12 -1.50 16.74
CA ASP A 276 4.54 -2.05 18.01
C ASP A 276 6.08 -2.10 17.99
N ALA A 277 6.70 -1.11 18.63
CA ALA A 277 8.16 -1.01 18.77
C ALA A 277 8.78 -2.30 19.29
N ASN A 278 8.03 -3.02 20.13
CA ASN A 278 8.50 -4.24 20.75
C ASN A 278 8.55 -5.42 19.77
N LEU A 279 7.89 -5.37 18.61
CA LEU A 279 7.93 -6.45 17.60
C LEU A 279 8.86 -6.13 16.42
N MET A 280 9.43 -4.92 16.38
CA MET A 280 10.31 -4.46 15.29
C MET A 280 11.68 -5.13 15.30
N HIS A 281 12.21 -5.42 16.49
CA HIS A 281 13.46 -6.16 16.65
C HIS A 281 13.32 -7.62 16.22
N ASP A 282 12.12 -8.18 16.38
CA ASP A 282 11.80 -9.49 15.84
C ASP A 282 11.83 -9.44 14.32
N ARG A 283 11.39 -8.34 13.65
CA ARG A 283 11.22 -8.18 12.18
C ARG A 283 12.22 -7.24 11.46
N PRO A 284 13.52 -7.60 11.31
CA PRO A 284 14.54 -6.76 10.66
C PRO A 284 14.20 -6.29 9.24
N SER A 285 13.53 -7.11 8.44
CA SER A 285 13.15 -6.74 7.06
C SER A 285 12.07 -5.64 7.05
N LEU A 286 11.10 -5.69 7.97
CA LEU A 286 10.08 -4.66 8.10
C LEU A 286 10.67 -3.36 8.65
N ALA A 287 11.60 -3.45 9.61
CA ALA A 287 12.36 -2.31 10.11
C ALA A 287 13.22 -1.67 9.00
N ALA A 288 13.84 -2.47 8.13
CA ALA A 288 14.59 -1.99 6.97
C ALA A 288 13.69 -1.36 5.89
N GLU A 289 12.52 -1.95 5.60
CA GLU A 289 11.53 -1.45 4.63
C GLU A 289 10.89 -0.14 5.11
N THR A 290 10.55 -0.06 6.41
CA THR A 290 9.94 1.14 7.01
C THR A 290 10.96 2.19 7.43
N GLN A 291 12.23 1.81 7.56
CA GLN A 291 13.29 2.63 8.20
C GLN A 291 12.92 3.12 9.61
N LEU A 292 12.08 2.36 10.32
CA LEU A 292 11.74 2.59 11.72
C LEU A 292 12.62 1.67 12.58
N LEU A 293 13.12 2.19 13.69
CA LEU A 293 13.94 1.45 14.67
C LEU A 293 13.13 1.16 15.93
N ASP A 294 12.20 2.05 16.29
CA ASP A 294 11.24 1.93 17.38
C ASP A 294 10.03 2.87 17.15
N ASP A 295 9.17 3.06 18.16
CA ASP A 295 7.94 3.88 18.07
C ASP A 295 8.17 5.37 18.30
N GLY A 296 9.42 5.82 18.46
CA GLY A 296 9.70 7.20 18.83
C GLY A 296 9.32 7.54 20.28
N SER A 297 9.10 6.55 21.17
CA SER A 297 8.77 6.79 22.59
C SER A 297 9.99 6.93 23.51
N GLY A 298 11.20 6.75 22.98
CA GLY A 298 12.46 6.87 23.70
C GLY A 298 12.73 8.27 24.26
N THR A 299 13.81 8.38 25.02
CA THR A 299 14.22 9.65 25.62
C THR A 299 14.84 10.54 24.56
N THR A 300 14.31 11.76 24.43
CA THR A 300 14.78 12.74 23.43
C THR A 300 15.27 14.01 24.10
N ARG A 301 16.39 14.55 23.63
CA ARG A 301 16.83 15.93 23.89
C ARG A 301 17.06 16.64 22.57
N LEU A 302 16.68 17.92 22.50
CA LEU A 302 16.75 18.73 21.29
C LEU A 302 17.51 20.01 21.62
N TRP A 303 18.54 20.30 20.83
CA TRP A 303 19.28 21.54 20.91
C TRP A 303 19.27 22.28 19.59
N ARG A 304 19.34 23.59 19.67
CA ARG A 304 19.57 24.48 18.54
C ARG A 304 20.99 25.02 18.59
N MET A 305 21.63 25.12 17.43
CA MET A 305 22.90 25.83 17.31
C MET A 305 22.69 27.33 17.43
N ASN A 306 23.51 27.95 18.27
CA ASN A 306 23.68 29.39 18.34
C ASN A 306 25.17 29.70 18.17
N LYS A 307 25.58 30.00 16.92
CA LYS A 307 26.98 30.19 16.55
C LYS A 307 27.83 28.95 16.87
N LYS A 308 28.59 28.96 17.97
CA LYS A 308 29.49 27.88 18.42
C LYS A 308 28.92 27.04 19.57
N GLU A 309 27.82 27.47 20.16
CA GLU A 309 27.22 26.82 21.32
C GLU A 309 25.88 26.17 20.97
N ILE A 310 25.43 25.27 21.84
CA ILE A 310 24.13 24.62 21.74
C ILE A 310 23.21 25.15 22.84
N VAL A 311 21.96 25.42 22.49
CA VAL A 311 20.91 25.84 23.44
C VAL A 311 19.84 24.76 23.47
N GLU A 312 19.57 24.21 24.66
CA GLU A 312 18.55 23.17 24.84
C GLU A 312 17.15 23.76 24.70
N ILE A 313 16.33 23.12 23.88
CA ILE A 313 14.94 23.47 23.63
C ILE A 313 14.05 22.75 24.64
N SER A 314 13.01 23.42 25.13
CA SER A 314 12.08 22.81 26.08
C SER A 314 11.14 21.80 25.41
N LYS A 315 10.67 20.81 26.17
CA LYS A 315 9.84 19.70 25.64
C LYS A 315 8.53 20.19 24.99
N GLU A 316 7.99 21.31 25.44
CA GLU A 316 6.75 21.91 24.90
C GLU A 316 6.93 22.42 23.47
N LYS A 317 8.18 22.70 23.07
CA LYS A 317 8.54 23.21 21.75
C LYS A 317 9.18 22.16 20.85
N PHE A 318 9.30 20.91 21.31
CA PHE A 318 9.79 19.81 20.49
C PHE A 318 8.99 19.71 19.19
N GLY A 319 9.71 19.51 18.09
CA GLY A 319 9.12 19.44 16.76
C GLY A 319 9.08 20.78 16.01
N ASN A 320 9.39 21.93 16.62
CA ASN A 320 9.48 23.20 15.90
C ASN A 320 10.92 23.47 15.45
N PHE A 321 11.12 23.56 14.14
CA PHE A 321 12.39 23.81 13.49
C PHE A 321 12.30 25.08 12.63
N PHE A 322 13.46 25.68 12.34
CA PHE A 322 13.58 26.84 11.46
C PHE A 322 14.56 26.52 10.33
N ASN A 323 14.21 26.86 9.10
CA ASN A 323 14.98 26.48 7.92
C ASN A 323 16.32 27.23 7.76
N SER A 324 16.59 28.26 8.56
CA SER A 324 17.89 28.94 8.61
C SER A 324 18.75 28.54 9.81
N ASP A 325 18.37 27.51 10.56
CA ASP A 325 19.06 27.05 11.76
C ASP A 325 19.53 25.59 11.63
N CYS A 326 20.51 25.22 12.47
CA CYS A 326 20.98 23.85 12.67
C CYS A 326 20.51 23.34 14.03
N TYR A 327 20.18 22.05 14.11
CA TYR A 327 19.70 21.41 15.33
C TYR A 327 20.42 20.09 15.59
N LEU A 328 20.60 19.76 16.85
CA LEU A 328 21.07 18.46 17.30
C LEU A 328 19.91 17.76 18.02
N VAL A 329 19.65 16.50 17.68
CA VAL A 329 18.62 15.69 18.34
C VAL A 329 19.29 14.42 18.87
N TRP A 330 19.40 14.30 20.18
CA TRP A 330 19.80 13.05 20.81
C TRP A 330 18.56 12.24 21.10
N TYR A 331 18.55 11.01 20.61
CA TYR A 331 17.49 10.05 20.81
C TYR A 331 18.06 8.78 21.44
N SER A 332 17.44 8.32 22.52
CA SER A 332 17.89 7.13 23.21
C SER A 332 16.73 6.18 23.48
N TYR A 333 16.93 4.93 23.08
CA TYR A 333 15.90 3.90 23.06
C TYR A 333 16.47 2.56 23.51
N GLN A 334 15.58 1.68 23.96
CA GLN A 334 15.95 0.35 24.42
C GLN A 334 15.82 -0.66 23.27
N ASN A 335 16.92 -1.29 22.88
CA ASN A 335 16.92 -2.41 21.94
C ASN A 335 18.12 -3.32 22.21
N GLN A 336 17.86 -4.46 22.86
CA GLN A 336 18.90 -5.39 23.35
C GLN A 336 20.01 -4.67 24.14
N GLY A 337 19.62 -3.65 24.90
CA GLY A 337 20.50 -2.68 25.56
C GLY A 337 20.13 -1.23 25.22
N GLN A 338 20.74 -0.29 25.92
CA GLN A 338 20.56 1.13 25.63
C GLN A 338 21.26 1.47 24.33
N ARG A 339 20.54 2.11 23.39
CA ARG A 339 21.08 2.61 22.13
C ARG A 339 20.92 4.12 22.06
N HIS A 340 21.82 4.77 21.32
CA HIS A 340 21.85 6.21 21.16
C HIS A 340 21.96 6.56 19.67
N ILE A 341 21.18 7.54 19.23
CA ILE A 341 21.27 8.13 17.90
C ILE A 341 21.39 9.64 18.10
N LEU A 342 22.31 10.25 17.37
CA LEU A 342 22.50 11.69 17.38
C LEU A 342 22.29 12.22 15.96
N TYR A 343 21.18 12.91 15.78
CA TYR A 343 20.84 13.54 14.50
C TYR A 343 21.38 14.96 14.46
N THR A 344 22.08 15.31 13.37
CA THR A 344 22.35 16.70 13.00
C THR A 344 21.39 17.12 11.89
N TRP A 345 20.36 17.91 12.24
CA TRP A 345 19.39 18.40 11.27
C TRP A 345 19.78 19.79 10.78
N PHE A 346 19.85 19.96 9.45
CA PHE A 346 20.22 21.22 8.81
C PHE A 346 19.07 21.80 8.00
N GLY A 347 18.70 23.03 8.34
CA GLY A 347 17.80 23.83 7.53
C GLY A 347 18.41 24.15 6.17
N LEU A 348 17.57 24.29 5.14
CA LEU A 348 17.99 24.54 3.77
C LEU A 348 18.75 25.87 3.59
N HIS A 349 18.61 26.80 4.53
CA HIS A 349 19.26 28.11 4.55
C HIS A 349 20.17 28.29 5.77
N ALA A 350 20.60 27.20 6.42
CA ALA A 350 21.53 27.27 7.53
C ALA A 350 22.95 27.67 7.04
N SER A 351 23.72 28.33 7.91
CA SER A 351 25.06 28.79 7.55
C SER A 351 26.07 27.63 7.54
N PRO A 352 27.05 27.61 6.61
CA PRO A 352 28.10 26.59 6.59
C PRO A 352 28.91 26.50 7.89
N GLU A 353 29.14 27.65 8.54
CA GLU A 353 29.82 27.71 9.84
C GLU A 353 29.02 27.00 10.94
N GLU A 354 27.71 27.28 11.07
CA GLU A 354 26.86 26.60 12.05
C GLU A 354 26.72 25.11 11.76
N MET A 355 26.69 24.70 10.47
CA MET A 355 26.70 23.28 10.09
C MET A 355 28.00 22.58 10.52
N ALA A 356 29.17 23.21 10.33
CA ALA A 356 30.45 22.66 10.78
C ALA A 356 30.50 22.54 12.31
N ASN A 357 30.07 23.59 13.03
CA ASN A 357 30.02 23.58 14.49
C ASN A 357 29.07 22.51 15.03
N ALA A 358 27.94 22.26 14.36
CA ALA A 358 27.01 21.20 14.74
C ALA A 358 27.63 19.80 14.67
N PHE A 359 28.50 19.53 13.69
CA PHE A 359 29.22 18.26 13.62
C PHE A 359 30.24 18.10 14.74
N VAL A 360 30.99 19.17 15.05
CA VAL A 360 31.93 19.18 16.18
C VAL A 360 31.19 18.89 17.48
N LYS A 361 30.05 19.58 17.71
CA LYS A 361 29.21 19.34 18.88
C LYS A 361 28.61 17.94 18.92
N ALA A 362 28.25 17.38 17.77
CA ALA A 362 27.76 16.00 17.73
C ALA A 362 28.85 15.00 18.13
N ALA A 363 30.09 15.20 17.68
CA ALA A 363 31.22 14.36 18.06
C ALA A 363 31.59 14.52 19.55
N GLU A 364 31.54 15.73 20.10
CA GLU A 364 31.74 15.98 21.54
C GLU A 364 30.73 15.20 22.38
N ILE A 365 29.44 15.26 22.03
CA ILE A 365 28.38 14.53 22.74
C ILE A 365 28.56 13.00 22.60
N ASP A 366 28.93 12.50 21.42
CA ASP A 366 29.19 11.06 21.25
C ASP A 366 30.39 10.59 22.09
N ASN A 367 31.47 11.39 22.17
CA ASN A 367 32.60 11.10 23.04
C ASN A 367 32.18 11.03 24.53
N GLU A 368 31.32 11.94 24.98
CA GLU A 368 30.74 11.89 26.34
C GLU A 368 29.88 10.65 26.59
N LEU A 369 29.26 10.10 25.54
CA LEU A 369 28.51 8.84 25.57
C LEU A 369 29.40 7.60 25.42
N GLY A 370 30.72 7.76 25.28
CA GLY A 370 31.68 6.66 25.09
C GLY A 370 31.85 6.18 23.65
N GLY A 371 31.46 6.98 22.65
CA GLY A 371 31.65 6.69 21.23
C GLY A 371 30.71 5.62 20.66
N VAL A 372 29.56 5.41 21.30
CA VAL A 372 28.59 4.35 20.96
C VAL A 372 27.36 4.87 20.23
N ALA A 373 27.22 6.19 20.02
CA ALA A 373 26.05 6.77 19.37
C ALA A 373 26.14 6.68 17.83
N LEU A 374 25.02 6.38 17.19
CA LEU A 374 24.91 6.47 15.73
C LEU A 374 24.76 7.94 15.31
N LEU A 375 25.76 8.50 14.64
CA LEU A 375 25.72 9.85 14.09
C LEU A 375 24.98 9.87 12.74
N VAL A 376 23.90 10.65 12.64
CA VAL A 376 23.07 10.73 11.42
C VAL A 376 22.92 12.17 10.96
N ARG A 377 23.40 12.47 9.76
CA ARG A 377 23.18 13.77 9.11
C ARG A 377 21.81 13.80 8.44
N VAL A 378 21.01 14.83 8.74
CA VAL A 378 19.69 15.05 8.16
C VAL A 378 19.62 16.42 7.50
N ILE A 379 19.16 16.46 6.25
CA ILE A 379 18.92 17.70 5.52
C ILE A 379 17.42 17.94 5.44
N GLN A 380 17.00 19.19 5.61
CA GLN A 380 15.60 19.57 5.45
C GLN A 380 15.00 19.01 4.15
N GLY A 381 13.85 18.37 4.26
CA GLY A 381 13.15 17.75 3.13
C GLY A 381 13.55 16.28 2.90
N ARG A 382 14.66 15.82 3.47
CA ARG A 382 15.18 14.44 3.39
C ARG A 382 15.23 13.76 4.76
N GLU A 383 14.29 14.11 5.64
CA GLU A 383 14.17 13.52 6.97
C GLU A 383 13.87 12.00 6.88
N PRO A 384 14.67 11.14 7.54
CA PRO A 384 14.38 9.72 7.64
C PRO A 384 13.07 9.44 8.39
N THR A 385 12.45 8.31 8.08
CA THR A 385 11.19 7.87 8.72
C THR A 385 11.30 7.82 10.24
N GLN A 386 12.37 7.21 10.78
CA GLN A 386 12.65 7.19 12.21
C GLN A 386 12.73 8.58 12.84
N PHE A 387 13.36 9.54 12.16
CA PHE A 387 13.50 10.90 12.68
C PHE A 387 12.14 11.59 12.84
N LEU A 388 11.26 11.44 11.85
CA LEU A 388 9.90 12.00 11.90
C LEU A 388 9.04 11.34 12.98
N GLN A 389 9.22 10.03 13.20
CA GLN A 389 8.48 9.27 14.21
C GLN A 389 8.73 9.78 15.63
N ILE A 390 9.94 10.27 15.96
CA ILE A 390 10.27 10.90 17.26
C ILE A 390 9.31 12.05 17.58
N PHE A 391 8.89 12.80 16.56
CA PHE A 391 7.97 13.94 16.72
C PHE A 391 6.49 13.55 16.57
N LYS A 392 6.18 12.26 16.40
CA LYS A 392 4.82 11.70 16.34
C LYS A 392 3.91 12.46 15.36
N GLY A 393 4.46 12.83 14.20
CA GLY A 393 3.76 13.58 13.17
C GLY A 393 3.47 15.05 13.51
N LYS A 394 4.27 15.66 14.40
CA LYS A 394 4.14 17.08 14.80
C LYS A 394 5.35 17.94 14.41
N MET A 395 6.27 17.41 13.59
CA MET A 395 7.41 18.18 13.11
C MET A 395 6.94 19.32 12.20
N THR A 396 7.28 20.56 12.56
CA THR A 396 6.96 21.78 11.84
C THR A 396 8.25 22.53 11.51
N VAL A 397 8.41 22.92 10.25
CA VAL A 397 9.56 23.70 9.79
C VAL A 397 9.09 25.10 9.38
N PHE A 398 9.49 26.10 10.16
CA PHE A 398 9.24 27.52 9.90
C PHE A 398 10.30 28.13 8.99
N ARG A 399 9.94 29.22 8.32
CA ARG A 399 10.85 30.00 7.47
C ARG A 399 11.63 31.01 8.30
N GLY A 400 12.85 31.27 7.87
CA GLY A 400 13.76 32.21 8.51
C GLY A 400 14.54 31.56 9.65
N LYS A 401 15.12 32.43 10.49
CA LYS A 401 15.93 32.06 11.64
C LYS A 401 15.11 32.31 12.91
N GLY A 402 15.19 31.42 13.90
CA GLY A 402 14.48 31.57 15.16
C GLY A 402 15.08 32.64 16.08
N ILE A 403 15.27 33.88 15.60
CA ILE A 403 16.08 34.90 16.31
C ILE A 403 15.36 35.40 17.57
N ASP A 404 14.05 35.54 17.52
CA ASP A 404 13.26 36.02 18.66
C ASP A 404 13.07 34.89 19.65
N CYS A 405 13.67 34.96 20.83
CA CYS A 405 13.41 34.01 21.91
C CYS A 405 12.24 34.44 22.80
N ASP A 406 11.61 33.47 23.47
CA ASP A 406 10.73 33.73 24.61
C ASP A 406 11.52 34.29 25.80
N ASP A 407 10.82 34.68 26.87
CA ASP A 407 11.41 35.33 28.05
C ASP A 407 12.45 34.43 28.76
N THR A 408 12.49 33.13 28.44
CA THR A 408 13.48 32.18 28.97
C THR A 408 14.78 32.16 28.17
N GLY A 409 14.81 32.76 26.97
CA GLY A 409 15.94 32.70 26.04
C GLY A 409 16.18 31.34 25.39
N ARG A 410 15.47 30.29 25.81
CA ARG A 410 15.69 28.89 25.40
C ARG A 410 14.91 28.51 24.15
N ASN A 411 13.74 29.12 23.92
CA ASN A 411 12.89 28.76 22.79
C ASN A 411 12.69 29.93 21.83
N SER A 412 12.77 29.65 20.54
CA SER A 412 12.35 30.58 19.50
C SER A 412 10.84 30.81 19.56
N LYS A 413 10.40 32.07 19.48
CA LYS A 413 9.01 32.48 19.31
C LYS A 413 8.52 31.95 17.97
N THR A 414 7.46 31.15 18.02
CA THR A 414 6.76 30.69 16.81
C THR A 414 5.98 31.85 16.20
N PRO A 415 5.98 32.03 14.87
CA PRO A 415 5.18 33.07 14.23
C PRO A 415 3.69 32.93 14.60
N THR A 416 2.98 34.05 14.75
CA THR A 416 1.54 34.04 15.08
C THR A 416 0.65 33.99 13.84
N ASN A 417 1.21 34.30 12.67
CA ASN A 417 0.54 34.24 11.37
C ASN A 417 1.38 33.42 10.41
N TYR A 418 0.85 32.29 9.95
CA TYR A 418 1.55 31.42 9.00
C TYR A 418 0.58 30.49 8.26
N LEU A 419 1.02 30.01 7.11
CA LEU A 419 0.39 28.92 6.38
C LEU A 419 1.35 27.73 6.35
N LEU A 420 0.89 26.56 6.81
CA LEU A 420 1.64 25.31 6.76
C LEU A 420 1.10 24.42 5.66
N HIS A 421 2.01 23.89 4.84
CA HIS A 421 1.75 22.77 3.93
C HIS A 421 2.02 21.46 4.67
N ILE A 422 1.00 20.61 4.79
CA ILE A 422 1.11 19.32 5.47
C ILE A 422 1.46 18.24 4.46
N GLN A 423 2.61 17.60 4.67
CA GLN A 423 3.10 16.47 3.89
C GLN A 423 3.02 15.20 4.73
N GLY A 424 2.73 14.06 4.10
CA GLY A 424 2.61 12.76 4.77
C GLY A 424 1.19 12.42 5.22
N SER A 425 1.02 11.17 5.64
CA SER A 425 -0.27 10.56 5.99
C SER A 425 -0.21 9.68 7.25
N ALA A 426 0.96 9.55 7.88
CA ALA A 426 1.17 8.78 9.10
C ALA A 426 2.19 9.50 10.01
N SER A 427 2.24 9.16 11.29
CA SER A 427 3.12 9.81 12.27
C SER A 427 4.60 9.80 11.86
N TYR A 428 5.04 8.73 11.20
CA TYR A 428 6.42 8.51 10.80
C TYR A 428 6.81 9.16 9.46
N ASN A 429 5.87 9.69 8.70
CA ASN A 429 6.16 10.37 7.43
C ASN A 429 5.57 11.78 7.33
N THR A 430 4.91 12.25 8.40
CA THR A 430 4.24 13.55 8.39
C THR A 430 5.13 14.66 8.90
N LYS A 431 5.16 15.76 8.14
CA LYS A 431 5.76 17.03 8.54
C LYS A 431 4.99 18.20 7.97
N ALA A 432 5.05 19.34 8.66
CA ALA A 432 4.49 20.60 8.20
C ALA A 432 5.61 21.55 7.77
N ILE A 433 5.46 22.19 6.62
CA ILE A 433 6.43 23.18 6.12
C ILE A 433 5.72 24.51 5.95
N GLN A 434 6.28 25.57 6.53
CA GLN A 434 5.75 26.92 6.34
C GLN A 434 5.94 27.39 4.89
N VAL A 435 4.84 27.76 4.27
CA VAL A 435 4.77 28.35 2.93
C VAL A 435 4.36 29.82 3.01
N ALA A 436 4.36 30.52 1.87
CA ALA A 436 3.85 31.89 1.85
C ALA A 436 2.35 31.89 2.21
N THR A 437 1.91 32.84 3.03
CA THR A 437 0.49 32.99 3.40
C THR A 437 -0.28 33.67 2.27
N LYS A 438 -0.40 32.97 1.14
CA LYS A 438 -1.07 33.40 -0.09
C LYS A 438 -1.91 32.27 -0.66
N ALA A 439 -3.02 32.61 -1.32
CA ALA A 439 -3.88 31.63 -1.97
C ALA A 439 -3.14 30.77 -3.02
N THR A 440 -2.17 31.35 -3.75
CA THR A 440 -1.30 30.64 -4.71
C THR A 440 -0.44 29.53 -4.11
N SER A 441 -0.28 29.48 -2.78
CA SER A 441 0.48 28.42 -2.11
C SER A 441 -0.35 27.16 -1.85
N LEU A 442 -1.67 27.22 -2.01
CA LEU A 442 -2.55 26.06 -1.83
C LEU A 442 -2.34 25.03 -2.94
N ASN A 443 -2.74 23.79 -2.66
CA ASN A 443 -2.66 22.70 -3.62
C ASN A 443 -3.71 21.63 -3.28
N SER A 444 -4.57 21.29 -4.24
CA SER A 444 -5.69 20.38 -4.02
C SER A 444 -5.30 18.96 -3.59
N ASN A 445 -4.03 18.56 -3.77
CA ASN A 445 -3.50 17.25 -3.37
C ASN A 445 -3.13 17.15 -1.89
N TYR A 446 -3.13 18.27 -1.15
CA TYR A 446 -2.61 18.34 0.21
C TYR A 446 -3.57 19.05 1.16
N CYS A 447 -3.26 18.97 2.45
CA CYS A 447 -3.92 19.74 3.49
C CYS A 447 -3.03 20.90 3.91
N PHE A 448 -3.66 22.00 4.32
CA PHE A 448 -2.96 23.18 4.79
C PHE A 448 -3.53 23.65 6.12
N VAL A 449 -2.65 24.17 6.98
CA VAL A 449 -3.04 24.76 8.26
C VAL A 449 -2.69 26.24 8.25
N LEU A 450 -3.71 27.08 8.26
CA LEU A 450 -3.56 28.53 8.40
C LEU A 450 -3.74 28.89 9.87
N ARG A 451 -2.73 29.50 10.47
CA ARG A 451 -2.85 30.15 11.78
C ARG A 451 -2.91 31.65 11.59
N LYS A 452 -3.91 32.28 12.20
CA LYS A 452 -4.00 33.73 12.36
C LYS A 452 -4.18 34.07 13.83
N VAL A 453 -3.14 34.60 14.43
CA VAL A 453 -3.06 34.90 15.88
C VAL A 453 -3.29 33.65 16.74
N LYS A 454 -4.54 33.43 17.18
CA LYS A 454 -4.97 32.27 17.99
C LYS A 454 -5.98 31.37 17.28
N ARG A 455 -6.47 31.75 16.08
CA ARG A 455 -7.42 30.96 15.30
C ARG A 455 -6.67 30.04 14.33
N TYR A 456 -7.16 28.81 14.20
CA TYR A 456 -6.65 27.79 13.29
C TYR A 456 -7.71 27.44 12.26
N TYR A 457 -7.30 27.37 11.00
CA TYR A 457 -8.11 26.89 9.89
C TYR A 457 -7.39 25.71 9.24
N VAL A 458 -8.09 24.59 9.08
CA VAL A 458 -7.62 23.42 8.35
C VAL A 458 -8.27 23.42 6.99
N TRP A 459 -7.52 23.79 5.95
CA TRP A 459 -8.00 23.71 4.57
C TRP A 459 -7.66 22.32 4.01
N SER A 460 -8.68 21.60 3.55
CA SER A 460 -8.55 20.25 2.99
C SER A 460 -8.74 20.28 1.48
N GLY A 461 -7.66 20.04 0.74
CA GLY A 461 -7.72 19.92 -0.71
C GLY A 461 -8.64 18.78 -1.16
N LEU A 462 -9.28 18.93 -2.30
CA LEU A 462 -10.25 18.01 -2.88
C LEU A 462 -9.65 16.61 -3.10
N ASN A 463 -8.38 16.55 -3.50
CA ASN A 463 -7.64 15.30 -3.75
C ASN A 463 -6.87 14.79 -2.52
N SER A 464 -6.97 15.46 -1.37
CA SER A 464 -6.35 15.01 -0.12
C SER A 464 -7.05 13.78 0.45
N THR A 465 -6.27 12.84 1.00
CA THR A 465 -6.78 11.62 1.64
C THR A 465 -7.30 11.88 3.05
N GLY A 466 -8.14 10.97 3.56
CA GLY A 466 -8.65 11.06 4.93
C GLY A 466 -7.52 11.03 5.99
N ASP A 467 -6.44 10.31 5.72
CA ASP A 467 -5.26 10.27 6.59
C ASP A 467 -4.51 11.59 6.62
N GLN A 468 -4.28 12.21 5.46
CA GLN A 468 -3.66 13.54 5.39
C GLN A 468 -4.47 14.58 6.18
N ARG A 469 -5.80 14.51 6.09
CA ARG A 469 -6.70 15.41 6.84
C ARG A 469 -6.62 15.18 8.34
N GLU A 470 -6.51 13.92 8.78
CA GLU A 470 -6.36 13.61 10.20
C GLU A 470 -5.01 14.11 10.72
N MET A 471 -3.93 13.87 9.98
CA MET A 471 -2.61 14.37 10.31
C MET A 471 -2.54 15.90 10.35
N ALA A 472 -3.26 16.61 9.49
CA ALA A 472 -3.30 18.08 9.51
C ALA A 472 -3.82 18.64 10.84
N LYS A 473 -4.74 17.95 11.52
CA LYS A 473 -5.29 18.36 12.83
C LYS A 473 -4.24 18.32 13.93
N HIS A 474 -3.17 17.54 13.78
CA HIS A 474 -2.09 17.50 14.78
C HIS A 474 -1.30 18.81 14.85
N PHE A 475 -1.42 19.68 13.84
CA PHE A 475 -0.77 20.99 13.76
C PHE A 475 -1.66 22.15 14.21
N THR A 476 -2.82 21.86 14.80
CA THR A 476 -3.75 22.85 15.35
C THR A 476 -3.89 22.73 16.86
N GLY A 477 -4.54 23.72 17.48
CA GLY A 477 -5.07 23.59 18.85
C GLY A 477 -6.32 22.70 18.89
N LYS A 478 -6.96 22.63 20.07
CA LYS A 478 -8.26 21.95 20.25
C LYS A 478 -9.36 22.56 19.37
N ASP A 479 -9.31 23.88 19.19
CA ASP A 479 -10.26 24.64 18.40
C ASP A 479 -9.66 24.99 17.03
N PHE A 480 -10.31 24.50 15.97
CA PHE A 480 -9.99 24.84 14.59
C PHE A 480 -11.24 24.79 13.72
N GLU A 481 -11.23 25.55 12.64
CA GLU A 481 -12.28 25.52 11.63
C GLU A 481 -11.85 24.65 10.44
N LEU A 482 -12.69 23.68 10.08
CA LEU A 482 -12.44 22.81 8.92
C LEU A 482 -13.05 23.45 7.67
N ILE A 483 -12.20 23.71 6.68
CA ILE A 483 -12.59 24.28 5.39
C ILE A 483 -12.33 23.26 4.30
N LEU A 484 -13.36 22.91 3.55
CA LEU A 484 -13.24 22.01 2.40
C LEU A 484 -13.02 22.82 1.13
N GLU A 485 -12.13 22.34 0.26
CA GLU A 485 -11.91 22.97 -1.05
C GLU A 485 -13.22 23.14 -1.83
N GLY A 486 -13.45 24.34 -2.35
CA GLY A 486 -14.67 24.74 -3.05
C GLY A 486 -15.81 25.21 -2.14
N LYS A 487 -15.64 25.14 -0.81
CA LYS A 487 -16.58 25.65 0.20
C LYS A 487 -15.94 26.70 1.11
N GLU A 488 -14.93 27.40 0.63
CA GLU A 488 -14.21 28.40 1.42
C GLU A 488 -15.05 29.67 1.62
N PRO A 489 -15.20 30.16 2.87
CA PRO A 489 -15.85 31.44 3.13
C PRO A 489 -14.98 32.60 2.63
N GLN A 490 -15.61 33.75 2.35
CA GLN A 490 -14.89 34.94 1.88
C GLN A 490 -13.81 35.39 2.89
N GLU A 491 -14.11 35.32 4.19
CA GLU A 491 -13.14 35.65 5.26
C GLU A 491 -11.85 34.84 5.12
N PHE A 492 -11.92 33.54 4.78
CA PHE A 492 -10.73 32.72 4.59
C PHE A 492 -9.84 33.23 3.44
N TRP A 493 -10.45 33.66 2.34
CA TRP A 493 -9.71 34.25 1.22
C TRP A 493 -9.06 35.57 1.60
N ASP A 494 -9.76 36.42 2.35
CA ASP A 494 -9.23 37.69 2.83
C ASP A 494 -7.99 37.48 3.70
N LEU A 495 -7.99 36.43 4.55
CA LEU A 495 -6.83 36.05 5.37
C LEU A 495 -5.59 35.64 4.54
N LEU A 496 -5.78 35.18 3.31
CA LEU A 496 -4.75 34.79 2.35
C LEU A 496 -4.41 35.90 1.33
N GLY A 497 -4.95 37.11 1.50
CA GLY A 497 -4.73 38.22 0.58
C GLY A 497 -5.59 38.16 -0.69
N GLY A 498 -6.75 37.52 -0.60
CA GLY A 498 -7.72 37.34 -1.68
C GLY A 498 -7.62 35.98 -2.38
N LYS A 499 -8.67 35.65 -3.13
CA LYS A 499 -8.74 34.39 -3.90
C LYS A 499 -7.86 34.50 -5.14
N GLN A 500 -6.97 33.52 -5.33
CA GLN A 500 -6.09 33.41 -6.49
C GLN A 500 -6.06 31.98 -7.01
N ILE A 501 -5.51 31.79 -8.21
CA ILE A 501 -5.35 30.47 -8.83
C ILE A 501 -4.25 29.70 -8.08
N TYR A 502 -4.50 28.43 -7.84
CA TYR A 502 -3.57 27.50 -7.20
C TYR A 502 -3.60 26.14 -7.90
N ILE A 503 -2.71 25.23 -7.52
CA ILE A 503 -2.54 23.95 -8.21
C ILE A 503 -3.70 23.01 -7.87
N THR A 504 -4.49 22.63 -8.87
CA THR A 504 -5.64 21.72 -8.71
C THR A 504 -5.50 20.38 -9.42
N ASN A 505 -4.51 20.25 -10.31
CA ASN A 505 -4.24 19.02 -11.03
C ASN A 505 -3.90 17.88 -10.07
N LYS A 506 -4.51 16.71 -10.29
CA LYS A 506 -4.20 15.51 -9.52
C LYS A 506 -2.77 15.09 -9.85
N SER A 507 -1.86 15.21 -8.88
CA SER A 507 -0.50 14.71 -9.02
C SER A 507 -0.53 13.18 -9.00
N SER A 508 0.13 12.55 -9.97
CA SER A 508 0.67 11.20 -9.77
C SER A 508 1.62 11.35 -8.58
N GLN A 509 1.25 10.84 -7.40
CA GLN A 509 2.20 10.84 -6.28
C GLN A 509 3.46 10.17 -6.79
N ASP A 510 4.61 10.85 -6.65
CA ASP A 510 5.91 10.35 -7.10
C ASP A 510 6.02 8.88 -6.70
N GLU A 511 6.05 8.01 -7.70
CA GLU A 511 6.48 6.63 -7.52
C GLU A 511 7.88 6.75 -6.93
N HIS A 512 8.02 6.48 -5.63
CA HIS A 512 9.33 6.24 -5.07
C HIS A 512 9.88 5.05 -5.86
N ASP A 513 10.80 5.34 -6.79
CA ASP A 513 11.66 4.34 -7.42
C ASP A 513 12.30 3.55 -6.27
N PHE A 514 11.71 2.41 -5.92
CA PHE A 514 12.30 1.46 -4.98
C PHE A 514 13.53 0.89 -5.65
N LYS A 515 14.66 1.55 -5.43
CA LYS A 515 15.97 1.04 -5.84
C LYS A 515 16.38 0.00 -4.80
N ASN A 516 16.66 -1.21 -5.27
CA ASN A 516 17.18 -2.28 -4.40
C ASN A 516 18.39 -1.78 -3.60
N PRO A 517 18.48 -2.09 -2.29
CA PRO A 517 19.64 -1.72 -1.48
C PRO A 517 20.92 -2.31 -2.09
N ARG A 518 22.00 -1.53 -2.06
CA ARG A 518 23.30 -1.91 -2.60
C ARG A 518 24.37 -1.73 -1.53
N LEU A 519 25.22 -2.74 -1.36
CA LEU A 519 26.38 -2.65 -0.48
C LEU A 519 27.61 -2.21 -1.30
N PHE A 520 28.29 -1.20 -0.80
CA PHE A 520 29.53 -0.69 -1.38
C PHE A 520 30.66 -0.89 -0.38
N ASN A 521 31.80 -1.39 -0.86
CA ASN A 521 33.05 -1.30 -0.14
C ASN A 521 33.79 -0.03 -0.59
N CYS A 522 34.02 0.89 0.34
CA CYS A 522 34.64 2.19 0.06
C CYS A 522 36.04 2.25 0.66
N SER A 523 37.02 2.68 -0.12
CA SER A 523 38.40 2.92 0.33
C SER A 523 38.95 4.23 -0.21
N ILE A 524 39.85 4.85 0.52
CA ILE A 524 40.62 6.01 0.07
C ILE A 524 42.07 5.57 -0.07
N THR A 525 42.61 5.60 -1.29
CA THR A 525 44.01 5.29 -1.58
C THR A 525 44.56 6.38 -2.49
N SER A 526 45.67 7.00 -2.10
CA SER A 526 46.34 8.06 -2.88
C SER A 526 45.41 9.21 -3.26
N GLU A 527 44.69 9.78 -2.27
CA GLU A 527 43.74 10.90 -2.41
C GLU A 527 42.55 10.65 -3.35
N LYS A 528 42.39 9.43 -3.87
CA LYS A 528 41.24 9.03 -4.70
C LYS A 528 40.27 8.18 -3.91
N PHE A 529 39.01 8.59 -3.91
CA PHE A 529 37.90 7.79 -3.41
C PHE A 529 37.58 6.65 -4.39
N LYS A 530 37.56 5.42 -3.90
CA LYS A 530 37.18 4.22 -4.65
C LYS A 530 36.04 3.50 -3.95
N GLY A 531 34.88 3.42 -4.58
CA GLY A 531 33.75 2.58 -4.15
C GLY A 531 33.60 1.38 -5.08
N THR A 532 33.65 0.17 -4.55
CA THR A 532 33.37 -1.07 -5.31
C THR A 532 32.04 -1.66 -4.87
N ILE A 533 31.13 -1.91 -5.82
CA ILE A 533 29.84 -2.56 -5.55
C ILE A 533 30.13 -4.04 -5.27
N ARG A 534 29.64 -4.56 -4.14
CA ARG A 534 29.53 -6.00 -3.93
C ARG A 534 28.07 -6.38 -4.07
N ASP A 535 27.75 -7.26 -5.03
CA ASP A 535 26.40 -7.79 -5.18
C ASP A 535 26.12 -8.73 -4.00
N LEU A 536 25.08 -8.44 -3.23
CA LEU A 536 24.71 -9.16 -2.00
C LEU A 536 24.20 -10.59 -2.27
N ARG A 537 24.01 -10.98 -3.54
CA ARG A 537 23.54 -12.30 -3.94
C ARG A 537 24.52 -13.46 -3.63
N ASN A 538 25.72 -13.17 -3.16
CA ASN A 538 26.77 -14.15 -2.85
C ASN A 538 27.05 -14.30 -1.34
N TYR A 539 26.15 -13.87 -0.45
CA TYR A 539 26.25 -14.11 0.99
C TYR A 539 25.09 -14.96 1.53
#